data_AF-A0A061DEU4-F1
#
_entry.id   AF-A0A061DEU4-F1
#
_cell.length_a   1.000
_cell.length_b   1.000
_cell.length_c   1.000
_cell.angle_alpha   90.00
_cell.angle_beta   90.00
_cell.angle_gamma   90.00
#
_symmetry.space_group_name_H-M   'P 1'
#
loop_
_entity.id
_entity.type
_entity.pdbx_description
1 polymer ?
#
loop_
_entity_poly.entity_id
_entity_poly.type
_entity_poly.pdbx_seq_one_letter_code
_entity_poly.pdbx_strand_id
1 'polypeptide(L)'
;MSCVHSQLLQRLNSAGVDGVAAAIRRCIFYPSILAFIFSSGLTGKEELAHISAAVLRHLPNLNASATTSVLASLSKAHYRNFQLFSAIVSHLDHLPSLGLKDARSVIRSFSRVHFTNTAVVSRCAGIVKTNIEQLRPLDACELLHALTRLRHCDQELLELLVSRSVADIPSFDDVALANFATAAAKAGVETATVAVICRELRSRAGKLGPLETVRSLLALARFGPQSDTVPTANTVLKGLNCSRLSLIQMVLALEAVSQLGCEGAERIRAALVAKRDAYPRVPHDVGFDVCAHILRQLATRIDSALALPTGERAPDSRPAGSEADL
;
A
#
# COMPACT_ATOMS: atom_id res chain seq x y z
N MET A 1 9.59 -16.44 -28.08
CA MET A 1 9.52 -14.98 -27.81
C MET A 1 10.82 -14.36 -27.27
N SER A 2 11.75 -15.11 -26.66
CA SER A 2 12.99 -14.53 -26.07
C SER A 2 13.97 -13.97 -27.11
N CYS A 3 14.08 -14.58 -28.30
CA CYS A 3 15.00 -14.12 -29.35
C CYS A 3 14.65 -12.72 -29.90
N VAL A 4 13.36 -12.44 -30.12
CA VAL A 4 12.89 -11.14 -30.62
C VAL A 4 13.10 -10.02 -29.59
N HIS A 5 12.91 -10.31 -28.30
CA HIS A 5 13.16 -9.35 -27.23
C HIS A 5 14.65 -9.03 -27.05
N SER A 6 15.52 -10.04 -27.18
CA SER A 6 16.98 -9.85 -27.12
C SER A 6 17.49 -8.97 -28.27
N GLN A 7 17.01 -9.20 -29.49
CA GLN A 7 17.36 -8.35 -30.64
C GLN A 7 16.82 -6.92 -30.51
N LEU A 8 15.63 -6.73 -29.92
CA LEU A 8 15.08 -5.41 -29.66
C LEU A 8 15.93 -4.65 -28.61
N LEU A 9 16.36 -5.33 -27.54
CA LEU A 9 17.28 -4.77 -26.53
C LEU A 9 18.61 -4.33 -27.13
N GLN A 10 19.21 -5.20 -27.95
CA GLN A 10 20.50 -4.91 -28.57
C GLN A 10 20.39 -3.73 -29.54
N ARG A 11 19.24 -3.60 -30.24
CA ARG A 11 18.92 -2.44 -31.10
C ARG A 11 18.62 -1.17 -30.32
N LEU A 12 17.91 -1.26 -29.19
CA LEU A 12 17.62 -0.10 -28.35
C LEU A 12 18.88 0.43 -27.66
N ASN A 13 19.74 -0.45 -27.16
CA ASN A 13 21.00 -0.07 -26.51
C ASN A 13 22.04 0.50 -27.49
N SER A 14 22.02 0.09 -28.76
CA SER A 14 22.96 0.60 -29.77
C SER A 14 22.51 1.89 -30.45
N ALA A 15 21.21 2.23 -30.40
CA ALA A 15 20.66 3.34 -31.17
C ALA A 15 20.62 4.70 -30.42
N GLY A 16 21.11 4.76 -29.18
CA GLY A 16 21.09 5.99 -28.37
C GLY A 16 19.66 6.48 -28.04
N VAL A 17 19.56 7.67 -27.44
CA VAL A 17 18.28 8.28 -27.02
C VAL A 17 17.32 8.48 -28.21
N ASP A 18 17.85 8.83 -29.39
CA ASP A 18 17.07 9.04 -30.61
C ASP A 18 16.47 7.74 -31.16
N GLY A 19 17.19 6.62 -31.04
CA GLY A 19 16.70 5.30 -31.41
C GLY A 19 15.59 4.79 -30.51
N VAL A 20 15.72 5.05 -29.20
CA VAL A 20 14.65 4.78 -28.22
C VAL A 20 13.41 5.62 -28.53
N ALA A 21 13.56 6.90 -28.88
CA ALA A 21 12.45 7.76 -29.28
C ALA A 21 11.76 7.31 -30.59
N ALA A 22 12.53 6.82 -31.57
CA ALA A 22 11.99 6.25 -32.81
C ALA A 22 11.27 4.90 -32.56
N ALA A 23 11.81 4.06 -31.67
CA ALA A 23 11.15 2.85 -31.24
C ALA A 23 9.85 3.16 -30.49
N ILE A 24 9.87 4.05 -29.49
CA ILE A 24 8.67 4.50 -28.74
C ILE A 24 7.56 4.97 -29.70
N ARG A 25 7.90 5.73 -30.75
CA ARG A 25 6.93 6.15 -31.78
C ARG A 25 6.25 4.99 -32.50
N ARG A 26 6.93 3.86 -32.68
CA ARG A 26 6.36 2.62 -33.26
C ARG A 26 5.72 1.71 -32.19
N CYS A 27 6.11 1.86 -30.93
CA CYS A 27 5.74 0.97 -29.82
C CYS A 27 4.44 1.31 -29.11
N ILE A 28 3.82 2.48 -29.35
CA ILE A 28 2.56 2.86 -28.66
C ILE A 28 1.39 1.98 -29.10
N PHE A 29 1.47 1.37 -30.29
CA PHE A 29 0.53 0.34 -30.74
C PHE A 29 0.77 -1.03 -30.09
N TYR A 30 1.86 -1.20 -29.35
CA TYR A 30 2.23 -2.45 -28.68
C TYR A 30 2.49 -2.19 -27.19
N PRO A 31 1.43 -2.16 -26.36
CA PRO A 31 1.55 -1.93 -24.92
C PRO A 31 2.51 -2.89 -24.20
N SER A 32 2.75 -4.08 -24.76
CA SER A 32 3.78 -5.02 -24.29
C SER A 32 5.18 -4.42 -24.30
N ILE A 33 5.50 -3.55 -25.25
CA ILE A 33 6.80 -2.89 -25.33
C ILE A 33 6.94 -1.79 -24.28
N LEU A 34 5.88 -1.06 -23.95
CA LEU A 34 5.91 -0.11 -22.82
C LEU A 34 6.14 -0.83 -21.49
N ALA A 35 5.43 -1.94 -21.27
CA ALA A 35 5.66 -2.78 -20.10
C ALA A 35 7.11 -3.27 -20.01
N PHE A 36 7.69 -3.64 -21.17
CA PHE A 36 9.08 -4.04 -21.28
C PHE A 36 10.05 -2.89 -20.95
N ILE A 37 9.91 -1.73 -21.59
CA ILE A 37 10.75 -0.53 -21.36
C ILE A 37 10.84 -0.20 -19.87
N PHE A 38 9.71 -0.20 -19.15
CA PHE A 38 9.72 0.07 -17.71
C PHE A 38 10.31 -1.06 -16.89
N SER A 39 10.12 -2.32 -17.29
CA SER A 39 10.78 -3.45 -16.63
C SER A 39 12.30 -3.44 -16.82
N SER A 40 12.80 -2.81 -17.88
CA SER A 40 14.23 -2.60 -18.14
C SER A 40 14.82 -1.38 -17.44
N GLY A 41 14.06 -0.68 -16.59
CA GLY A 41 14.56 0.44 -15.80
C GLY A 41 14.69 1.76 -16.55
N LEU A 42 14.23 1.85 -17.80
CA LEU A 42 14.19 3.10 -18.58
C LEU A 42 13.12 4.04 -18.02
N THR A 43 13.48 4.73 -16.94
CA THR A 43 12.62 5.57 -16.11
C THR A 43 13.12 7.01 -16.01
N GLY A 44 14.04 7.40 -16.92
CA GLY A 44 14.53 8.77 -17.00
C GLY A 44 13.40 9.76 -17.32
N LYS A 45 13.53 10.97 -16.76
CA LYS A 45 12.49 12.00 -16.82
C LYS A 45 12.17 12.42 -18.26
N GLU A 46 13.20 12.52 -19.10
CA GLU A 46 13.06 12.93 -20.50
C GLU A 46 12.40 11.83 -21.34
N GLU A 47 12.79 10.57 -21.16
CA GLU A 47 12.19 9.42 -21.83
C GLU A 47 10.72 9.29 -21.45
N LEU A 48 10.39 9.44 -20.16
CA LEU A 48 9.01 9.45 -19.67
C LEU A 48 8.18 10.60 -20.26
N ALA A 49 8.78 11.78 -20.46
CA ALA A 49 8.11 12.91 -21.11
C ALA A 49 7.83 12.63 -22.59
N HIS A 50 8.79 12.05 -23.32
CA HIS A 50 8.60 11.63 -24.71
C HIS A 50 7.53 10.55 -24.86
N ILE A 51 7.55 9.53 -23.98
CA ILE A 51 6.50 8.49 -23.92
C ILE A 51 5.14 9.15 -23.65
N SER A 52 5.06 10.04 -22.67
CA SER A 52 3.84 10.77 -22.32
C SER A 52 3.25 11.54 -23.50
N ALA A 53 4.07 12.35 -24.18
CA ALA A 53 3.65 13.14 -25.34
C ALA A 53 3.14 12.25 -26.48
N ALA A 54 3.81 11.13 -26.70
CA ALA A 54 3.44 10.21 -27.76
C ALA A 54 2.17 9.41 -27.39
N VAL A 55 2.00 8.98 -26.13
CA VAL A 55 0.75 8.39 -25.64
C VAL A 55 -0.41 9.36 -25.84
N LEU A 56 -0.28 10.63 -25.45
CA LEU A 56 -1.34 11.64 -25.65
C LEU A 56 -1.75 11.77 -27.12
N ARG A 57 -0.77 11.79 -28.04
CA ARG A 57 -1.04 11.89 -29.48
C ARG A 57 -1.85 10.70 -30.02
N HIS A 58 -1.60 9.51 -29.50
CA HIS A 58 -2.22 8.28 -30.00
C HIS A 58 -3.41 7.79 -29.16
N LEU A 59 -3.67 8.41 -28.01
CA LEU A 59 -4.71 8.01 -27.06
C LEU A 59 -6.08 7.81 -27.72
N PRO A 60 -6.58 8.69 -28.62
CA PRO A 60 -7.89 8.50 -29.26
C PRO A 60 -8.01 7.19 -30.06
N ASN A 61 -6.89 6.61 -30.50
CA ASN A 61 -6.86 5.38 -31.28
C ASN A 61 -6.71 4.12 -30.42
N LEU A 62 -6.51 4.27 -29.10
CA LEU A 62 -6.31 3.14 -28.20
C LEU A 62 -7.65 2.56 -27.76
N ASN A 63 -7.81 1.23 -27.85
CA ASN A 63 -8.94 0.55 -27.25
C ASN A 63 -8.78 0.41 -25.71
N ALA A 64 -9.77 -0.18 -25.05
CA ALA A 64 -9.81 -0.33 -23.59
C ALA A 64 -8.62 -1.11 -23.03
N SER A 65 -8.26 -2.23 -23.65
CA SER A 65 -7.15 -3.06 -23.18
C SER A 65 -5.79 -2.38 -23.39
N ALA A 66 -5.61 -1.71 -24.54
CA ALA A 66 -4.39 -0.96 -24.82
C ALA A 66 -4.23 0.23 -23.86
N THR A 67 -5.29 1.02 -23.66
CA THR A 67 -5.31 2.14 -22.72
C THR A 67 -4.99 1.70 -21.29
N THR A 68 -5.61 0.60 -20.86
CA THR A 68 -5.38 0.02 -19.53
C THR A 68 -3.95 -0.50 -19.36
N SER A 69 -3.37 -1.08 -20.41
CA SER A 69 -2.00 -1.57 -20.39
C SER A 69 -0.97 -0.43 -20.35
N VAL A 70 -1.24 0.67 -21.07
CA VAL A 70 -0.46 1.92 -20.98
C VAL A 70 -0.51 2.47 -19.56
N LEU A 71 -1.72 2.60 -18.99
CA LEU A 71 -1.92 3.05 -17.61
C LEU A 71 -1.15 2.16 -16.59
N ALA A 72 -1.26 0.84 -16.75
CA ALA A 72 -0.57 -0.11 -15.88
C ALA A 72 0.95 0.04 -15.95
N SER A 73 1.48 0.20 -17.16
CA SER A 73 2.90 0.41 -17.43
C SER A 73 3.41 1.70 -16.77
N LEU A 74 2.72 2.82 -16.99
CA LEU A 74 3.06 4.11 -16.37
C LEU A 74 2.97 4.05 -14.83
N SER A 75 1.99 3.33 -14.29
CA SER A 75 1.82 3.18 -12.84
C SER A 75 2.97 2.42 -12.18
N LYS A 76 3.53 1.41 -12.86
CA LYS A 76 4.68 0.62 -12.38
C LYS A 76 5.96 1.47 -12.37
N ALA A 77 6.11 2.36 -13.36
CA ALA A 77 7.18 3.33 -13.40
C ALA A 77 7.03 4.48 -12.37
N HIS A 78 5.93 4.48 -11.59
CA HIS A 78 5.57 5.55 -10.67
C HIS A 78 5.57 6.95 -11.34
N TYR A 79 5.30 7.02 -12.65
CA TYR A 79 5.24 8.29 -13.37
C TYR A 79 3.95 9.03 -13.02
N ARG A 80 4.07 10.24 -12.46
CA ARG A 80 2.94 11.04 -11.94
C ARG A 80 2.72 12.31 -12.76
N ASN A 81 2.44 12.18 -14.04
CA ASN A 81 2.03 13.31 -14.89
C ASN A 81 0.51 13.47 -14.85
N PHE A 82 0.03 14.46 -14.10
CA PHE A 82 -1.41 14.67 -13.90
C PHE A 82 -2.18 14.86 -15.21
N GLN A 83 -1.64 15.64 -16.15
CA GLN A 83 -2.28 15.91 -17.45
C GLN A 83 -2.47 14.61 -18.26
N LEU A 84 -1.44 13.77 -18.33
CA LEU A 84 -1.51 12.47 -19.00
C LEU A 84 -2.55 11.56 -18.37
N PHE A 85 -2.54 11.42 -17.04
CA PHE A 85 -3.49 10.56 -16.33
C PHE A 85 -4.92 11.05 -16.51
N SER A 86 -5.17 12.36 -16.42
CA SER A 86 -6.48 12.96 -16.68
C SER A 86 -6.98 12.67 -18.10
N ALA A 87 -6.11 12.77 -19.11
CA ALA A 87 -6.47 12.41 -20.48
C ALA A 87 -6.80 10.92 -20.62
N ILE A 88 -5.98 10.03 -20.06
CA ILE A 88 -6.21 8.58 -20.07
C ILE A 88 -7.55 8.23 -19.40
N VAL A 89 -7.85 8.86 -18.26
CA VAL A 89 -9.10 8.66 -17.52
C VAL A 89 -10.30 9.13 -18.33
N SER A 90 -10.23 10.32 -18.92
CA SER A 90 -11.27 10.83 -19.82
C SER A 90 -11.50 9.86 -20.97
N HIS A 91 -10.45 9.29 -21.55
CA HIS A 91 -10.57 8.31 -22.62
C HIS A 91 -11.22 7.00 -22.14
N LEU A 92 -10.79 6.46 -21.00
CA LEU A 92 -11.39 5.27 -20.38
C LEU A 92 -12.89 5.42 -20.12
N ASP A 93 -13.33 6.62 -19.76
CA ASP A 93 -14.73 6.92 -19.48
C ASP A 93 -15.62 6.77 -20.73
N HIS A 94 -15.12 7.19 -21.89
CA HIS A 94 -15.85 7.15 -23.17
C HIS A 94 -15.77 5.79 -23.88
N LEU A 95 -14.94 4.85 -23.42
CA LEU A 95 -14.84 3.54 -24.05
C LEU A 95 -16.05 2.66 -23.71
N PRO A 96 -16.63 1.94 -24.69
CA PRO A 96 -17.96 1.33 -24.58
C PRO A 96 -18.03 0.19 -23.56
N SER A 97 -16.93 -0.53 -23.31
CA SER A 97 -16.89 -1.56 -22.27
C SER A 97 -15.46 -1.85 -21.81
N LEU A 98 -15.34 -2.20 -20.52
CA LEU A 98 -14.11 -2.72 -19.92
C LEU A 98 -14.36 -4.17 -19.52
N GLY A 99 -13.44 -5.07 -19.86
CA GLY A 99 -13.46 -6.43 -19.32
C GLY A 99 -13.01 -6.46 -17.85
N LEU A 100 -13.32 -7.55 -17.14
CA LEU A 100 -12.87 -7.75 -15.75
C LEU A 100 -11.36 -7.56 -15.59
N LYS A 101 -10.56 -8.15 -16.49
CA LYS A 101 -9.10 -8.01 -16.47
C LYS A 101 -8.65 -6.54 -16.53
N ASP A 102 -9.29 -5.75 -17.38
CA ASP A 102 -8.96 -4.34 -17.56
C ASP A 102 -9.40 -3.54 -16.33
N ALA A 103 -10.63 -3.73 -15.84
CA ALA A 103 -11.15 -3.08 -14.64
C ALA A 103 -10.24 -3.28 -13.41
N ARG A 104 -9.79 -4.52 -13.17
CA ARG A 104 -8.83 -4.84 -12.10
C ARG A 104 -7.50 -4.12 -12.29
N SER A 105 -7.03 -4.03 -13.53
CA SER A 105 -5.77 -3.38 -13.86
C SER A 105 -5.86 -1.87 -13.66
N VAL A 106 -6.97 -1.23 -14.04
CA VAL A 106 -7.24 0.20 -13.79
C VAL A 106 -7.20 0.50 -12.29
N ILE A 107 -7.98 -0.22 -11.47
CA ILE A 107 -8.04 -0.02 -10.02
C ILE A 107 -6.65 -0.14 -9.38
N ARG A 108 -5.89 -1.21 -9.70
CA ARG A 108 -4.54 -1.40 -9.17
C ARG A 108 -3.59 -0.29 -9.61
N SER A 109 -3.70 0.17 -10.86
CA SER A 109 -2.83 1.21 -11.40
C SER A 109 -3.06 2.56 -10.71
N PHE A 110 -4.33 2.95 -10.56
CA PHE A 110 -4.73 4.13 -9.80
C PHE A 110 -4.24 4.08 -8.36
N SER A 111 -4.39 2.94 -7.69
CA SER A 111 -3.91 2.75 -6.32
C SER A 111 -2.40 2.93 -6.19
N ARG A 112 -1.59 2.43 -7.15
CA ARG A 112 -0.12 2.57 -7.13
C ARG A 112 0.35 4.01 -7.23
N VAL A 113 -0.30 4.83 -8.07
CA VAL A 113 0.10 6.24 -8.27
C VAL A 113 -0.66 7.21 -7.37
N HIS A 114 -1.59 6.73 -6.54
CA HIS A 114 -2.47 7.56 -5.71
C HIS A 114 -3.29 8.56 -6.54
N PHE A 115 -3.73 8.14 -7.73
CA PHE A 115 -4.62 8.92 -8.58
C PHE A 115 -6.03 8.33 -8.46
N THR A 116 -7.04 9.18 -8.23
CA THR A 116 -8.43 8.73 -8.07
C THR A 116 -9.34 9.54 -9.00
N ASN A 117 -10.10 8.84 -9.84
CA ASN A 117 -11.30 9.37 -10.47
C ASN A 117 -12.47 8.50 -10.00
N THR A 118 -13.36 9.07 -9.20
CA THR A 118 -14.43 8.32 -8.52
C THR A 118 -15.35 7.62 -9.51
N ALA A 119 -15.72 8.27 -10.63
CA ALA A 119 -16.61 7.70 -11.63
C ALA A 119 -16.01 6.44 -12.28
N VAL A 120 -14.76 6.53 -12.77
CA VAL A 120 -14.07 5.40 -13.38
C VAL A 120 -13.82 4.27 -12.36
N VAL A 121 -13.43 4.60 -11.13
CA VAL A 121 -13.26 3.60 -10.06
C VAL A 121 -14.58 2.89 -9.76
N SER A 122 -15.69 3.62 -9.59
CA SER A 122 -17.01 3.04 -9.33
C SER A 122 -17.47 2.15 -10.48
N ARG A 123 -17.27 2.56 -11.75
CA ARG A 123 -17.58 1.72 -12.91
C ARG A 123 -16.76 0.42 -12.91
N CYS A 124 -15.45 0.51 -12.68
CA CYS A 124 -14.59 -0.67 -12.57
C CYS A 124 -14.97 -1.56 -11.39
N ALA A 125 -15.32 -0.98 -10.24
CA ALA A 125 -15.77 -1.69 -9.05
C ALA A 125 -17.06 -2.47 -9.32
N GLY A 126 -18.03 -1.88 -10.03
CA GLY A 126 -19.26 -2.58 -10.47
C GLY A 126 -18.96 -3.80 -11.33
N ILE A 127 -18.03 -3.69 -12.29
CA ILE A 127 -17.59 -4.83 -13.12
C ILE A 127 -16.96 -5.93 -12.25
N VAL A 128 -16.12 -5.56 -11.27
CA VAL A 128 -15.51 -6.52 -10.33
C VAL A 128 -16.59 -7.22 -9.50
N LYS A 129 -17.55 -6.47 -8.97
CA LYS A 129 -18.67 -6.96 -8.16
C LYS A 129 -19.50 -8.02 -8.89
N THR A 130 -19.92 -7.73 -10.13
CA THR A 130 -20.69 -8.67 -10.97
C THR A 130 -19.91 -9.93 -11.34
N ASN A 131 -18.57 -9.90 -11.29
CA ASN A 131 -17.72 -11.03 -11.66
C ASN A 131 -16.88 -11.55 -10.48
N ILE A 132 -17.35 -11.38 -9.24
CA ILE A 132 -16.58 -11.71 -8.04
C ILE A 132 -16.15 -13.19 -8.00
N GLU A 133 -17.01 -14.09 -8.47
CA GLU A 133 -16.75 -15.54 -8.50
C GLU A 133 -15.59 -15.94 -9.42
N GLN A 134 -15.28 -15.11 -10.43
CA GLN A 134 -14.16 -15.33 -11.34
C GLN A 134 -12.81 -14.90 -10.73
N LEU A 135 -12.82 -14.24 -9.58
CA LEU A 135 -11.59 -13.82 -8.92
C LEU A 135 -10.95 -14.98 -8.17
N ARG A 136 -9.63 -15.10 -8.34
CA ARG A 136 -8.80 -15.89 -7.44
C ARG A 136 -8.68 -15.16 -6.10
N PRO A 137 -8.53 -15.87 -4.97
CA PRO A 137 -8.38 -15.25 -3.65
C PRO A 137 -7.28 -14.18 -3.58
N LEU A 138 -6.12 -14.44 -4.18
CA LEU A 138 -5.04 -13.46 -4.24
C LEU A 138 -5.40 -12.21 -5.06
N ASP A 139 -6.11 -12.37 -6.18
CA ASP A 139 -6.57 -11.23 -6.99
C ASP A 139 -7.59 -10.38 -6.19
N ALA A 140 -8.46 -11.03 -5.40
CA ALA A 140 -9.42 -10.36 -4.53
C ALA A 140 -8.70 -9.57 -3.41
N CYS A 141 -7.68 -10.16 -2.78
CA CYS A 141 -6.84 -9.50 -1.79
C CYS A 141 -6.16 -8.24 -2.37
N GLU A 142 -5.56 -8.35 -3.56
CA GLU A 142 -4.93 -7.19 -4.22
C GLU A 142 -5.93 -6.06 -4.51
N LEU A 143 -7.16 -6.41 -4.92
CA LEU A 143 -8.23 -5.43 -5.19
C LEU A 143 -8.74 -4.78 -3.91
N LEU A 144 -8.96 -5.56 -2.85
CA LEU A 144 -9.36 -5.07 -1.54
C LEU A 144 -8.34 -4.04 -1.03
N HIS A 145 -7.05 -4.39 -1.10
CA HIS A 145 -5.98 -3.48 -0.74
C HIS A 145 -5.93 -2.23 -1.64
N ALA A 146 -6.14 -2.39 -2.94
CA ALA A 146 -6.14 -1.27 -3.87
C ALA A 146 -7.29 -0.28 -3.62
N LEU A 147 -8.51 -0.78 -3.43
CA LEU A 147 -9.73 0.02 -3.20
C LEU A 147 -9.69 0.75 -1.86
N THR A 148 -9.26 0.08 -0.79
CA THR A 148 -9.10 0.72 0.53
C THR A 148 -7.98 1.77 0.56
N ARG A 149 -6.96 1.66 -0.31
CA ARG A 149 -5.98 2.74 -0.54
C ARG A 149 -6.55 3.92 -1.31
N LEU A 150 -7.46 3.66 -2.24
CA LEU A 150 -8.18 4.69 -2.99
C LEU A 150 -9.32 5.33 -2.19
N ARG A 151 -9.60 4.83 -0.98
CA ARG A 151 -10.72 5.24 -0.12
C ARG A 151 -12.08 5.11 -0.84
N HIS A 152 -12.23 4.08 -1.66
CA HIS A 152 -13.51 3.76 -2.28
C HIS A 152 -14.42 3.06 -1.26
N CYS A 153 -15.67 3.50 -1.16
CA CYS A 153 -16.60 3.17 -0.07
C CYS A 153 -17.80 2.32 -0.51
N ASP A 154 -17.63 1.33 -1.40
CA ASP A 154 -18.65 0.31 -1.66
C ASP A 154 -18.46 -0.84 -0.66
N GLN A 155 -19.13 -0.74 0.49
CA GLN A 155 -18.95 -1.68 1.61
C GLN A 155 -19.27 -3.13 1.20
N GLU A 156 -20.34 -3.34 0.43
CA GLU A 156 -20.75 -4.67 -0.04
C GLU A 156 -19.66 -5.30 -0.91
N LEU A 157 -19.04 -4.53 -1.82
CA LEU A 157 -17.91 -5.03 -2.60
C LEU A 157 -16.70 -5.37 -1.72
N LEU A 158 -16.38 -4.53 -0.71
CA LEU A 158 -15.27 -4.81 0.20
C LEU A 158 -15.48 -6.10 0.98
N GLU A 159 -16.70 -6.35 1.47
CA GLU A 159 -17.09 -7.58 2.16
C GLU A 159 -16.98 -8.81 1.26
N LEU A 160 -17.46 -8.73 0.02
CA LEU A 160 -17.32 -9.79 -0.97
C LEU A 160 -15.84 -10.13 -1.24
N LEU A 161 -14.98 -9.11 -1.37
CA LEU A 161 -13.54 -9.30 -1.57
C LEU A 161 -12.86 -9.90 -0.33
N VAL A 162 -13.27 -9.52 0.88
CA VAL A 162 -12.81 -10.13 2.14
C VAL A 162 -13.17 -11.60 2.17
N SER A 163 -14.45 -11.93 1.98
CA SER A 163 -14.96 -13.31 1.99
C SER A 163 -14.26 -14.18 0.95
N ARG A 164 -14.01 -13.64 -0.24
CA ARG A 164 -13.29 -14.37 -1.30
C ARG A 164 -11.82 -14.60 -0.96
N SER A 165 -11.20 -13.70 -0.21
CA SER A 165 -9.78 -13.78 0.17
C SER A 165 -9.55 -14.65 1.40
N VAL A 166 -10.46 -14.61 2.39
CA VAL A 166 -10.27 -15.24 3.71
C VAL A 166 -10.09 -16.75 3.62
N ALA A 167 -10.74 -17.38 2.63
CA ALA A 167 -10.73 -18.82 2.41
C ALA A 167 -9.33 -19.39 2.08
N ASP A 168 -8.41 -18.54 1.60
CA ASP A 168 -7.10 -18.97 1.09
C ASP A 168 -5.94 -18.18 1.70
N ILE A 169 -6.16 -17.54 2.86
CA ILE A 169 -5.13 -16.84 3.62
C ILE A 169 -3.83 -17.66 3.81
N PRO A 170 -3.88 -18.98 4.11
CA PRO A 170 -2.66 -19.78 4.26
C PRO A 170 -1.77 -19.82 3.00
N SER A 171 -2.33 -19.61 1.80
CA SER A 171 -1.57 -19.62 0.53
C SER A 171 -0.87 -18.30 0.25
N PHE A 172 -1.24 -17.21 0.94
CA PHE A 172 -0.66 -15.89 0.73
C PHE A 172 0.81 -15.89 1.12
N ASP A 173 1.64 -15.13 0.40
CA ASP A 173 2.96 -14.76 0.90
C ASP A 173 2.85 -13.70 2.02
N ASP A 174 3.97 -13.37 2.65
CA ASP A 174 3.98 -12.46 3.80
C ASP A 174 3.55 -11.03 3.42
N VAL A 175 3.83 -10.61 2.18
CA VAL A 175 3.44 -9.29 1.67
C VAL A 175 1.93 -9.24 1.43
N ALA A 176 1.38 -10.27 0.79
CA ALA A 176 -0.04 -10.43 0.55
C ALA A 176 -0.83 -10.54 1.87
N LEU A 177 -0.33 -11.28 2.86
CA LEU A 177 -0.95 -11.37 4.18
C LEU A 177 -0.98 -10.01 4.90
N ALA A 178 0.14 -9.27 4.92
CA ALA A 178 0.20 -7.96 5.54
C ALA A 178 -0.71 -6.94 4.82
N ASN A 179 -0.78 -7.02 3.48
CA ASN A 179 -1.68 -6.18 2.67
C ASN A 179 -3.15 -6.52 2.92
N PHE A 180 -3.48 -7.80 3.01
CA PHE A 180 -4.83 -8.29 3.33
C PHE A 180 -5.27 -7.81 4.71
N ALA A 181 -4.45 -8.04 5.74
CA ALA A 181 -4.74 -7.61 7.11
C ALA A 181 -4.98 -6.09 7.17
N THR A 182 -4.11 -5.30 6.53
CA THR A 182 -4.26 -3.84 6.47
C THR A 182 -5.56 -3.41 5.79
N ALA A 183 -5.96 -4.10 4.72
CA ALA A 183 -7.14 -3.75 3.95
C ALA A 183 -8.43 -4.20 4.67
N ALA A 184 -8.44 -5.40 5.23
CA ALA A 184 -9.52 -5.92 6.08
C ALA A 184 -9.77 -5.00 7.28
N ALA A 185 -8.71 -4.51 7.94
CA ALA A 185 -8.85 -3.55 9.04
C ALA A 185 -9.50 -2.23 8.62
N LYS A 186 -9.28 -1.78 7.38
CA LYS A 186 -9.94 -0.59 6.83
C LYS A 186 -11.37 -0.84 6.36
N ALA A 187 -11.67 -2.07 5.95
CA ALA A 187 -12.99 -2.49 5.51
C ALA A 187 -13.96 -2.78 6.68
N GLY A 188 -13.46 -2.80 7.92
CA GLY A 188 -14.29 -3.03 9.11
C GLY A 188 -14.83 -4.45 9.19
N VAL A 189 -13.96 -5.45 9.00
CA VAL A 189 -14.36 -6.86 9.01
C VAL A 189 -14.84 -7.37 10.37
N GLU A 190 -15.65 -8.41 10.33
CA GLU A 190 -16.20 -9.10 11.50
C GLU A 190 -15.12 -9.74 12.40
N THR A 191 -15.42 -9.90 13.69
CA THR A 191 -14.51 -10.50 14.68
C THR A 191 -14.01 -11.89 14.29
N ALA A 192 -14.85 -12.71 13.65
CA ALA A 192 -14.44 -14.03 13.17
C ALA A 192 -13.30 -13.95 12.13
N THR A 193 -13.40 -12.99 11.20
CA THR A 193 -12.35 -12.74 10.20
C THR A 193 -11.08 -12.21 10.87
N VAL A 194 -11.20 -11.31 11.86
CA VAL A 194 -10.06 -10.83 12.65
C VAL A 194 -9.32 -11.99 13.33
N ALA A 195 -10.05 -12.94 13.93
CA ALA A 195 -9.45 -14.11 14.57
C ALA A 195 -8.65 -14.99 13.58
N VAL A 196 -9.17 -15.20 12.37
CA VAL A 196 -8.45 -15.93 11.30
C VAL A 196 -7.16 -15.22 10.90
N ILE A 197 -7.21 -13.89 10.70
CA ILE A 197 -6.04 -13.07 10.37
C ILE A 197 -5.00 -13.13 11.51
N CYS A 198 -5.46 -12.99 12.76
CA CYS A 198 -4.62 -13.06 13.94
C CYS A 198 -3.88 -14.40 14.04
N ARG A 199 -4.59 -15.52 13.83
CA ARG A 199 -4.00 -16.87 13.84
C ARG A 199 -2.92 -17.01 12.78
N GLU A 200 -3.16 -16.55 11.56
CA GLU A 200 -2.17 -16.64 10.47
C GLU A 200 -0.95 -15.74 10.73
N LEU A 201 -1.17 -14.50 11.19
CA LEU A 201 -0.05 -13.62 11.55
C LEU A 201 0.82 -14.21 12.66
N ARG A 202 0.20 -14.88 13.64
CA ARG A 202 0.87 -15.56 14.74
C ARG A 202 1.67 -16.77 14.26
N SER A 203 1.14 -17.58 13.34
CA SER A 203 1.83 -18.76 12.79
C SER A 203 3.10 -18.39 12.00
N ARG A 204 3.17 -17.16 11.49
CA ARG A 204 4.32 -16.61 10.75
C ARG A 204 5.17 -15.62 11.54
N ALA A 205 4.91 -15.47 12.84
CA ALA A 205 5.70 -14.59 13.67
C ALA A 205 7.19 -14.99 13.64
N GLY A 206 8.07 -14.00 13.47
CA GLY A 206 9.51 -14.21 13.29
C GLY A 206 9.96 -14.52 11.85
N LYS A 207 9.04 -14.85 10.94
CA LYS A 207 9.34 -15.01 9.49
C LYS A 207 9.03 -13.75 8.68
N LEU A 208 8.04 -12.97 9.14
CA LEU A 208 7.65 -11.72 8.51
C LEU A 208 8.85 -10.75 8.37
N GLY A 209 8.96 -10.13 7.20
CA GLY A 209 9.89 -9.02 6.98
C GLY A 209 9.58 -7.83 7.90
N PRO A 210 10.56 -6.95 8.19
CA PRO A 210 10.34 -5.80 9.09
C PRO A 210 9.19 -4.90 8.65
N LEU A 211 9.02 -4.68 7.34
CA LEU A 211 7.95 -3.84 6.82
C LEU A 211 6.58 -4.50 6.96
N GLU A 212 6.50 -5.81 6.68
CA GLU A 212 5.31 -6.63 6.84
C GLU A 212 4.89 -6.67 8.31
N THR A 213 5.85 -6.81 9.23
CA THR A 213 5.61 -6.70 10.68
C THR A 213 4.98 -5.36 11.06
N VAL A 214 5.52 -4.22 10.59
CA VAL A 214 4.96 -2.89 10.88
C VAL A 214 3.53 -2.77 10.35
N ARG A 215 3.28 -3.22 9.11
CA ARG A 215 1.94 -3.19 8.50
C ARG A 215 0.95 -4.04 9.27
N SER A 216 1.35 -5.24 9.69
CA SER A 216 0.53 -6.14 10.50
C SER A 216 0.21 -5.53 11.86
N LEU A 217 1.18 -4.89 12.54
CA LEU A 217 0.93 -4.18 13.80
C LEU A 217 -0.09 -3.03 13.61
N LEU A 218 0.05 -2.24 12.55
CA LEU A 218 -0.92 -1.18 12.22
C LEU A 218 -2.32 -1.73 11.91
N ALA A 219 -2.41 -2.91 11.27
CA ALA A 219 -3.68 -3.58 11.03
C ALA A 219 -4.31 -4.04 12.36
N LEU A 220 -3.53 -4.68 13.23
CA LEU A 220 -3.97 -5.13 14.56
C LEU A 220 -4.46 -3.97 15.42
N ALA A 221 -3.74 -2.85 15.44
CA ALA A 221 -4.16 -1.64 16.15
C ALA A 221 -5.50 -1.09 15.66
N ARG A 222 -5.77 -1.20 14.35
CA ARG A 222 -7.04 -0.77 13.74
C ARG A 222 -8.20 -1.73 14.00
N PHE A 223 -7.95 -3.03 14.14
CA PHE A 223 -8.99 -3.97 14.56
C PHE A 223 -9.50 -3.67 15.98
N GLY A 224 -8.73 -2.92 16.78
CA GLY A 224 -9.09 -2.53 18.14
C GLY A 224 -8.86 -3.66 19.15
N PRO A 225 -9.36 -3.51 20.39
CA PRO A 225 -9.12 -4.45 21.48
C PRO A 225 -10.00 -5.70 21.33
N GLN A 226 -9.65 -6.59 20.39
CA GLN A 226 -10.21 -7.94 20.30
C GLN A 226 -9.34 -8.90 21.10
N SER A 227 -9.94 -9.97 21.65
CA SER A 227 -9.24 -10.97 22.49
C SER A 227 -7.92 -11.49 21.89
N ASP A 228 -7.87 -11.64 20.57
CA ASP A 228 -6.70 -12.16 19.85
C ASP A 228 -5.69 -11.09 19.37
N THR A 229 -6.05 -9.81 19.37
CA THR A 229 -5.21 -8.77 18.74
C THR A 229 -3.94 -8.49 19.52
N VAL A 230 -4.05 -8.24 20.82
CA VAL A 230 -2.90 -7.95 21.70
C VAL A 230 -1.95 -9.15 21.82
N PRO A 231 -2.41 -10.40 22.05
CA PRO A 231 -1.53 -11.58 22.05
C PRO A 231 -0.81 -11.78 20.71
N THR A 232 -1.52 -11.57 19.60
CA THR A 232 -0.92 -11.65 18.26
C THR A 232 0.12 -10.56 18.05
N ALA A 233 -0.18 -9.32 18.44
CA ALA A 233 0.73 -8.19 18.32
C ALA A 233 2.01 -8.41 19.13
N ASN A 234 1.91 -8.85 20.40
CA ASN A 234 3.07 -9.20 21.22
C ASN A 234 3.92 -10.31 20.57
N THR A 235 3.28 -11.30 19.96
CA THR A 235 3.98 -12.41 19.29
C THR A 235 4.71 -11.94 18.02
N VAL A 236 4.02 -11.18 17.16
CA VAL A 236 4.57 -10.58 15.94
C VAL A 236 5.71 -9.60 16.26
N LEU A 237 5.55 -8.81 17.33
CA LEU A 237 6.53 -7.82 17.78
C LEU A 237 7.88 -8.45 18.16
N LYS A 238 7.89 -9.67 18.73
CA LYS A 238 9.15 -10.37 19.06
C LYS A 238 10.07 -10.54 17.84
N GLY A 239 9.49 -10.72 16.65
CA GLY A 239 10.23 -10.84 15.38
C GLY A 239 10.68 -9.50 14.77
N LEU A 240 10.28 -8.35 15.31
CA LEU A 240 10.58 -7.06 14.70
C LEU A 240 12.05 -6.67 14.82
N ASN A 241 12.75 -6.61 13.70
CA ASN A 241 14.11 -6.05 13.62
C ASN A 241 14.08 -4.54 13.34
N CYS A 242 14.17 -3.75 14.40
CA CYS A 242 14.12 -2.27 14.34
C CYS A 242 15.27 -1.65 13.53
N SER A 243 16.44 -2.30 13.44
CA SER A 243 17.60 -1.75 12.71
C SER A 243 17.32 -1.54 11.21
N ARG A 244 16.44 -2.37 10.64
CA ARG A 244 16.05 -2.36 9.22
C ARG A 244 14.92 -1.38 8.89
N LEU A 245 14.30 -0.76 9.90
CA LEU A 245 13.20 0.19 9.71
C LEU A 245 13.71 1.62 9.55
N SER A 246 13.14 2.40 8.63
CA SER A 246 13.31 3.86 8.62
C SER A 246 12.68 4.51 9.85
N LEU A 247 13.07 5.76 10.18
CA LEU A 247 12.50 6.49 11.32
C LEU A 247 10.96 6.55 11.27
N ILE A 248 10.37 6.86 10.10
CA ILE A 248 8.90 6.90 9.95
C ILE A 248 8.26 5.54 10.24
N GLN A 249 8.87 4.44 9.80
CA GLN A 249 8.34 3.09 10.07
C GLN A 249 8.43 2.73 11.55
N MET A 250 9.48 3.17 12.25
CA MET A 250 9.61 2.99 13.70
C MET A 250 8.57 3.78 14.47
N VAL A 251 8.27 5.02 14.06
CA VAL A 251 7.19 5.83 14.65
C VAL A 251 5.84 5.15 14.47
N LEU A 252 5.56 4.66 13.27
CA LEU A 252 4.31 3.94 12.99
C LEU A 252 4.20 2.64 13.79
N ALA A 253 5.31 1.91 13.97
CA ALA A 253 5.34 0.74 14.84
C ALA A 253 5.06 1.11 16.30
N LEU A 254 5.72 2.16 16.82
CA LEU A 254 5.55 2.65 18.18
C LEU A 254 4.09 3.06 18.44
N GLU A 255 3.50 3.83 17.53
CA GLU A 255 2.09 4.23 17.60
C GLU A 255 1.16 3.00 17.69
N ALA A 256 1.37 2.00 16.81
CA ALA A 256 0.55 0.80 16.80
C ALA A 256 0.66 -0.01 18.09
N VAL A 257 1.88 -0.22 18.61
CA VAL A 257 2.09 -1.00 19.84
C VAL A 257 1.64 -0.26 21.10
N SER A 258 1.77 1.07 21.12
CA SER A 258 1.28 1.91 22.22
C SER A 258 -0.25 1.92 22.26
N GLN A 259 -0.92 2.04 21.10
CA GLN A 259 -2.37 1.96 21.01
C GLN A 259 -2.91 0.60 21.48
N LEU A 260 -2.17 -0.48 21.23
CA LEU A 260 -2.53 -1.83 21.66
C LEU A 260 -2.12 -2.16 23.11
N GLY A 261 -1.35 -1.30 23.78
CA GLY A 261 -0.83 -1.57 25.12
C GLY A 261 0.16 -2.76 25.16
N CYS A 262 0.96 -2.96 24.11
CA CYS A 262 1.92 -4.07 24.05
C CYS A 262 3.17 -3.80 24.91
N GLU A 263 3.72 -4.85 25.53
CA GLU A 263 4.90 -4.78 26.42
C GLU A 263 6.18 -4.32 25.70
N GLY A 264 6.26 -4.50 24.38
CA GLY A 264 7.47 -4.17 23.61
C GLY A 264 7.57 -2.72 23.12
N ALA A 265 6.69 -1.81 23.57
CA ALA A 265 6.72 -0.40 23.19
C ALA A 265 8.04 0.29 23.56
N GLU A 266 8.55 0.07 24.78
CA GLU A 266 9.80 0.69 25.25
C GLU A 266 11.03 0.24 24.45
N ARG A 267 11.04 -1.00 23.97
CA ARG A 267 12.11 -1.48 23.09
C ARG A 267 12.14 -0.73 21.75
N ILE A 268 10.97 -0.49 21.15
CA ILE A 268 10.87 0.30 19.89
C ILE A 268 11.25 1.75 20.16
N ARG A 269 10.80 2.30 21.29
CA ARG A 269 11.11 3.66 21.75
C ARG A 269 12.61 3.89 21.87
N ALA A 270 13.32 3.02 22.60
CA ALA A 270 14.77 3.11 22.77
C ALA A 270 15.51 2.99 21.43
N ALA A 271 15.09 2.07 20.56
CA ALA A 271 15.67 1.93 19.23
C ALA A 271 15.44 3.16 18.34
N LEU A 272 14.27 3.81 18.46
CA LEU A 272 13.93 5.03 17.71
C LEU A 272 14.83 6.20 18.13
N VAL A 273 15.03 6.39 19.44
CA VAL A 273 15.94 7.40 20.00
C VAL A 273 17.37 7.15 19.51
N ALA A 274 17.88 5.93 19.69
CA ALA A 274 19.22 5.57 19.23
C ALA A 274 19.41 5.82 17.72
N LYS A 275 18.41 5.46 16.90
CA LYS A 275 18.46 5.68 15.46
C LYS A 275 18.41 7.15 15.09
N ARG A 276 17.54 7.94 15.75
CA ARG A 276 17.46 9.40 15.58
C ARG A 276 18.80 10.06 15.88
N ASP A 277 19.43 9.69 16.99
CA ASP A 277 20.68 10.29 17.45
C ASP A 277 21.87 9.90 16.57
N ALA A 278 21.80 8.73 15.91
CA ALA A 278 22.79 8.30 14.92
C ALA A 278 22.67 9.00 13.56
N TYR A 279 21.55 9.67 13.25
CA TYR A 279 21.46 10.47 12.03
C TYR A 279 22.27 11.76 12.25
N PRO A 280 23.30 12.04 11.41
CA PRO A 280 24.02 13.30 11.48
C PRO A 280 22.99 14.43 11.35
N ARG A 281 23.04 15.40 12.27
CA ARG A 281 22.21 16.60 12.21
C ARG A 281 22.29 17.12 10.78
N VAL A 282 21.18 17.08 10.06
CA VAL A 282 21.16 17.55 8.68
C VAL A 282 21.64 19.00 8.73
N PRO A 283 22.65 19.40 7.93
CA PRO A 283 23.19 20.74 7.97
C PRO A 283 22.05 21.77 7.88
N HIS A 284 22.14 22.83 8.68
CA HIS A 284 21.10 23.86 8.79
C HIS A 284 20.74 24.53 7.43
N ASP A 285 21.56 24.33 6.40
CA ASP A 285 21.49 25.03 5.11
C ASP A 285 20.75 24.27 3.99
N VAL A 286 20.26 23.04 4.22
CA VAL A 286 19.48 22.32 3.19
C VAL A 286 18.01 22.74 3.28
N GLY A 287 17.56 23.62 2.38
CA GLY A 287 16.20 24.17 2.31
C GLY A 287 15.10 23.17 2.71
N PHE A 288 14.59 23.36 3.92
CA PHE A 288 13.88 22.33 4.68
C PHE A 288 12.36 22.53 4.73
N ASP A 289 11.77 23.50 4.04
CA ASP A 289 10.39 23.93 4.40
C ASP A 289 9.33 22.82 4.28
N VAL A 290 9.44 21.92 3.31
CA VAL A 290 8.50 20.79 3.16
C VAL A 290 8.84 19.63 4.10
N CYS A 291 10.13 19.32 4.27
CA CYS A 291 10.57 18.26 5.19
C CYS A 291 10.44 18.68 6.65
N ALA A 292 10.54 19.96 6.99
CA ALA A 292 10.44 20.49 8.34
C ALA A 292 9.01 20.40 8.86
N HIS A 293 8.00 20.53 8.00
CA HIS A 293 6.61 20.29 8.42
C HIS A 293 6.37 18.80 8.71
N ILE A 294 6.82 17.91 7.82
CA ILE A 294 6.69 16.46 8.04
C ILE A 294 7.51 16.02 9.25
N LEU A 295 8.73 16.54 9.42
CA LEU A 295 9.60 16.27 10.58
C LEU A 295 9.07 16.93 11.84
N ARG A 296 8.40 18.09 11.79
CA ARG A 296 7.69 18.68 12.94
C ARG A 296 6.44 17.88 13.28
N GLN A 297 5.67 17.42 12.31
CA GLN A 297 4.54 16.52 12.55
C GLN A 297 5.04 15.17 13.09
N LEU A 298 6.14 14.64 12.56
CA LEU A 298 6.79 13.44 13.08
C LEU A 298 7.31 13.69 14.48
N ALA A 299 8.00 14.80 14.73
CA ALA A 299 8.54 15.17 16.03
C ALA A 299 7.40 15.35 17.03
N THR A 300 6.33 16.07 16.67
CA THR A 300 5.13 16.20 17.51
C THR A 300 4.50 14.83 17.76
N ARG A 301 4.38 13.96 16.76
CA ARG A 301 3.85 12.60 16.96
C ARG A 301 4.80 11.71 17.77
N ILE A 302 6.11 11.88 17.63
CA ILE A 302 7.13 11.22 18.43
C ILE A 302 7.01 11.71 19.86
N ASP A 303 7.07 13.01 20.10
CA ASP A 303 6.98 13.64 21.41
C ASP A 303 5.64 13.28 22.07
N SER A 304 4.51 13.31 21.35
CA SER A 304 3.22 12.81 21.85
C SER A 304 3.22 11.32 22.17
N ALA A 305 3.82 10.48 21.32
CA ALA A 305 3.96 9.04 21.60
C ALA A 305 4.90 8.78 22.78
N LEU A 306 5.91 9.63 22.96
CA LEU A 306 6.86 9.60 24.07
C LEU A 306 6.23 10.12 25.36
N ALA A 307 5.31 11.07 25.28
CA ALA A 307 4.70 11.76 26.40
C ALA A 307 3.53 11.02 27.08
N LEU A 308 3.35 9.71 26.84
CA LEU A 308 2.28 8.95 27.53
C LEU A 308 2.40 9.06 29.06
N PRO A 309 1.24 9.15 29.75
CA PRO A 309 1.14 9.71 31.08
C PRO A 309 1.83 8.80 32.09
N THR A 310 2.82 9.36 32.79
CA THR A 310 3.32 8.81 34.05
C THR A 310 2.15 8.81 35.05
N GLY A 311 1.39 7.72 35.07
CA GLY A 311 0.44 7.34 36.09
C GLY A 311 -0.34 8.49 36.75
N GLU A 312 -1.50 8.84 36.21
CA GLU A 312 -2.63 9.04 37.11
C GLU A 312 -2.94 7.66 37.72
N ARG A 313 -2.29 7.37 38.85
CA ARG A 313 -2.74 6.32 39.77
C ARG A 313 -4.21 6.58 40.02
N ALA A 314 -5.05 5.61 39.67
CA ALA A 314 -6.43 5.59 40.13
C ALA A 314 -6.41 5.85 41.66
N PRO A 315 -7.22 6.77 42.17
CA PRO A 315 -7.30 6.99 43.60
C PRO A 315 -7.65 5.66 44.26
N ASP A 316 -6.82 5.23 45.22
CA ASP A 316 -7.06 4.07 46.06
C ASP A 316 -8.47 4.16 46.62
N SER A 317 -9.40 3.39 46.03
CA SER A 317 -10.71 3.15 46.60
C SER A 317 -10.50 2.21 47.79
N ARG A 318 -10.06 2.78 48.91
CA ARG A 318 -10.13 2.12 50.22
C ARG A 318 -11.58 1.69 50.44
N PRO A 319 -11.85 0.42 50.78
CA PRO A 319 -13.17 0.02 51.22
C PRO A 319 -13.45 0.72 52.55
N ALA A 320 -14.50 1.54 52.58
CA ALA A 320 -15.07 1.99 53.84
C ALA A 320 -15.60 0.75 54.57
N GLY A 321 -14.91 0.36 55.64
CA GLY A 321 -15.42 -0.63 56.57
C GLY A 321 -16.73 -0.14 57.16
N SER A 322 -17.76 -0.98 57.11
CA SER A 322 -18.94 -0.87 57.97
C SER A 322 -18.85 -1.96 59.03
N GLU A 323 -18.15 -1.65 60.12
CA GLU A 323 -18.45 -2.20 61.44
C GLU A 323 -19.36 -1.19 62.16
N ALA A 324 -20.54 -1.63 62.61
CA ALA A 324 -21.13 -1.35 63.93
C ALA A 324 -22.66 -1.55 63.92
N ASP A 325 -23.07 -2.58 64.68
CA ASP A 325 -24.11 -2.53 65.73
C ASP A 325 -25.52 -2.02 65.41
N LEU A 326 -26.46 -2.96 65.22
CA LEU A 326 -27.61 -3.26 66.11
C LEU A 326 -28.56 -4.29 65.47
#